data_AF-A0A6M3M3X4-F1
#
_entry.id   AF-A0A6M3M3X4-F1
#
_cell.length_a   1.000
_cell.length_b   1.000
_cell.length_c   1.000
_cell.angle_alpha   90.00
_cell.angle_beta   90.00
_cell.angle_gamma   90.00
#
_symmetry.space_group_name_H-M   'P 1'
#
loop_
_entity.id
_entity.type
_entity.pdbx_description
1 polymer ?
#
loop_
_entity_poly.entity_id
_entity_poly.type
_entity_poly.pdbx_seq_one_letter_code
_entity_poly.pdbx_strand_id
1 'polypeptide(L)'
;MVTCPCKIGIEPEEMSVQAIQDELNALIYDEAVRKACDAEDRELLSIIIAQPKAYHFDFLTGKTEWKVRGKWKRPDEGFDIEQNVQLDVEFKDAANECVGLRVIELLKAYNTKVVGEAVLYARTIPIEEGTL
;
A
#
# COMPACT_ATOMS: atom_id res chain seq x y z
N MET A 1 -1.05 27.15 8.48
CA MET A 1 -1.45 25.97 7.67
C MET A 1 -0.41 24.91 7.91
N VAL A 2 -0.78 23.78 8.49
CA VAL A 2 0.11 22.62 8.58
C VAL A 2 0.15 22.03 7.18
N THR A 3 1.32 21.90 6.59
CA THR A 3 1.47 21.35 5.24
C THR A 3 1.36 19.83 5.31
N CYS A 4 0.55 19.20 4.45
CA CYS A 4 0.45 17.74 4.38
C CYS A 4 1.83 17.11 4.22
N PRO A 5 2.28 16.22 5.13
CA PRO A 5 3.55 15.51 4.97
C PRO A 5 3.67 14.79 3.63
N CYS A 6 2.55 14.28 3.10
CA CYS A 6 2.44 13.66 1.78
C CYS A 6 2.90 14.56 0.62
N LYS A 7 2.87 15.89 0.78
CA LYS A 7 3.23 16.88 -0.27
C LYS A 7 4.65 17.42 -0.13
N ILE A 8 5.39 17.00 0.90
CA ILE A 8 6.74 17.48 1.21
C ILE A 8 7.74 16.30 1.20
N GLY A 9 7.28 15.12 0.76
CA GLY A 9 8.08 13.90 0.77
C GLY A 9 9.30 14.00 -0.14
N ILE A 10 10.38 13.36 0.30
CA ILE A 10 11.50 13.00 -0.57
C ILE A 10 10.96 12.05 -1.64
N GLU A 11 11.53 12.09 -2.85
CA GLU A 11 11.20 11.13 -3.90
C GLU A 11 11.36 9.69 -3.36
N PRO A 12 10.34 8.82 -3.44
CA PRO A 12 10.38 7.48 -2.83
C PRO A 12 11.57 6.62 -3.29
N GLU A 13 12.06 6.89 -4.48
CA GLU A 13 13.21 6.23 -5.09
C GLU A 13 14.53 6.55 -4.37
N GLU A 14 14.64 7.71 -3.74
CA GLU A 14 15.81 8.15 -2.99
C GLU A 14 15.75 7.74 -1.51
N MET A 15 14.57 7.37 -1.02
CA MET A 15 14.37 6.97 0.36
C MET A 15 15.07 5.64 0.69
N SER A 16 15.50 5.50 1.94
CA SER A 16 15.94 4.21 2.49
C SER A 16 14.73 3.29 2.66
N VAL A 17 14.97 1.97 2.71
CA VAL A 17 13.90 0.98 2.93
C VAL A 17 13.14 1.26 4.24
N GLN A 18 13.87 1.58 5.31
CA GLN A 18 13.27 1.89 6.60
C GLN A 18 12.39 3.15 6.52
N ALA A 19 12.86 4.21 5.85
CA ALA A 19 12.09 5.44 5.70
C ALA A 19 10.78 5.21 4.92
N ILE A 20 10.79 4.34 3.91
CA ILE A 20 9.56 3.98 3.17
C ILE A 20 8.58 3.25 4.07
N GLN A 21 9.06 2.27 4.86
CA GLN A 21 8.22 1.53 5.80
C GLN A 21 7.63 2.44 6.89
N ASP A 22 8.43 3.35 7.43
CA ASP A 22 8.02 4.32 8.44
C ASP A 22 6.99 5.29 7.87
N GLU A 23 7.20 5.80 6.65
CA GLU A 23 6.24 6.72 6.02
C GLU A 23 4.93 6.02 5.66
N LEU A 24 4.97 4.78 5.16
CA LEU A 24 3.76 3.98 4.94
C LEU A 24 2.96 3.81 6.23
N ASN A 25 3.61 3.41 7.33
CA ASN A 25 2.93 3.28 8.62
C ASN A 25 2.39 4.61 9.14
N ALA A 26 3.11 5.72 8.95
CA ALA A 26 2.68 7.04 9.37
C ALA A 26 1.44 7.50 8.58
N LEU A 27 1.45 7.39 7.25
CA LEU A 27 0.32 7.75 6.40
C LEU A 27 -0.91 6.89 6.70
N ILE A 28 -0.71 5.59 6.91
CA ILE A 28 -1.80 4.64 7.13
C ILE A 28 -2.37 4.78 8.54
N TYR A 29 -1.54 4.88 9.59
CA TYR A 29 -1.97 4.69 10.97
C TYR A 29 -1.84 5.92 11.90
N ASP A 30 -0.98 6.90 11.61
CA ASP A 30 -0.71 8.02 12.54
C ASP A 30 -1.82 9.09 12.50
N GLU A 31 -2.44 9.35 13.66
CA GLU A 31 -3.51 10.34 13.80
C GLU A 31 -3.05 11.78 13.53
N ALA A 32 -1.82 12.13 13.91
CA ALA A 32 -1.27 13.47 13.68
C ALA A 32 -1.04 13.71 12.20
N VAL A 33 -0.56 12.71 11.46
CA VAL A 33 -0.42 12.76 10.00
C VAL A 33 -1.78 12.92 9.35
N ARG A 34 -2.76 12.07 9.70
CA ARG A 34 -4.13 12.16 9.16
C ARG A 34 -4.74 13.57 9.35
N LYS A 35 -4.61 14.16 10.54
CA LYS A 35 -5.06 15.53 10.82
C LYS A 35 -4.32 16.59 10.00
N ALA A 36 -3.01 16.42 9.81
CA ALA A 36 -2.22 17.33 8.98
C ALA A 36 -2.56 17.23 7.49
N CYS A 37 -3.02 16.07 7.04
CA CYS A 37 -3.46 15.81 5.67
C CYS A 37 -4.92 16.20 5.40
N ASP A 38 -5.71 16.50 6.44
CA ASP A 38 -7.18 16.58 6.35
C ASP A 38 -7.79 15.29 5.78
N ALA A 39 -7.26 14.15 6.24
CA ALA A 39 -7.64 12.82 5.74
C ALA A 39 -8.85 12.27 6.50
N GLU A 40 -10.02 12.36 5.88
CA GLU A 40 -11.30 11.94 6.46
C GLU A 40 -11.95 10.76 5.73
N ASP A 41 -11.69 10.64 4.41
CA ASP A 41 -12.33 9.65 3.53
C ASP A 41 -11.78 8.25 3.79
N ARG A 42 -12.66 7.26 3.92
CA ARG A 42 -12.26 5.87 4.21
C ARG A 42 -11.92 5.15 2.91
N GLU A 43 -10.74 4.54 2.88
CA GLU A 43 -10.21 3.84 1.72
C GLU A 43 -9.71 2.45 2.13
N LEU A 44 -9.89 1.47 1.26
CA LEU A 44 -9.32 0.13 1.39
C LEU A 44 -8.10 0.01 0.47
N LEU A 45 -6.91 -0.11 1.04
CA LEU A 45 -5.72 -0.53 0.33
C LEU A 45 -5.69 -2.06 0.23
N SER A 46 -5.69 -2.60 -0.98
CA SER A 46 -5.44 -4.03 -1.24
C SER A 46 -4.09 -4.22 -1.92
N ILE A 47 -3.25 -5.09 -1.37
CA ILE A 47 -1.98 -5.52 -1.95
C ILE A 47 -2.05 -7.03 -2.23
N ILE A 48 -1.82 -7.44 -3.47
CA ILE A 48 -1.77 -8.87 -3.86
C ILE A 48 -0.32 -9.23 -4.17
N ILE A 49 0.17 -10.27 -3.51
CA ILE A 49 1.56 -10.70 -3.59
C ILE A 49 1.70 -12.22 -3.55
N ALA A 50 2.77 -12.76 -4.17
CA ALA A 50 3.13 -14.16 -4.04
C ALA A 50 3.34 -14.54 -2.56
N GLN A 51 2.72 -15.63 -2.12
CA GLN A 51 2.74 -16.06 -0.72
C GLN A 51 4.16 -16.13 -0.11
N PRO A 52 5.21 -16.64 -0.81
CA PRO A 52 6.57 -16.67 -0.26
C PRO A 52 7.19 -15.30 0.01
N LYS A 53 6.65 -14.22 -0.57
CA LYS A 53 7.13 -12.84 -0.45
C LYS A 53 6.27 -11.98 0.49
N ALA A 54 5.16 -12.52 1.01
CA ALA A 54 4.22 -11.78 1.87
C ALA A 54 4.90 -11.20 3.13
N TYR A 55 5.93 -11.87 3.65
CA TYR A 55 6.70 -11.43 4.82
C TYR A 55 7.36 -10.04 4.65
N HIS A 56 7.58 -9.60 3.40
CA HIS A 56 8.08 -8.25 3.14
C HIS A 56 7.12 -7.16 3.63
N PHE A 57 5.86 -7.47 3.90
CA PHE A 57 4.85 -6.54 4.39
C PHE A 57 4.53 -6.72 5.88
N ASP A 58 5.35 -7.43 6.64
CA ASP A 58 5.12 -7.64 8.09
C ASP A 58 5.29 -6.38 8.93
N PHE A 59 5.86 -5.31 8.36
CA PHE A 59 5.92 -3.99 9.00
C PHE A 59 4.55 -3.28 9.04
N LEU A 60 3.56 -3.69 8.23
CA LEU A 60 2.21 -3.12 8.28
C LEU A 60 1.46 -3.66 9.49
N THR A 61 1.15 -2.79 10.45
CA THR A 61 0.69 -3.19 11.78
C THR A 61 -0.79 -3.55 11.87
N GLY A 62 -1.61 -3.08 10.92
CA GLY A 62 -3.06 -3.31 10.90
C GLY A 62 -3.50 -3.77 9.52
N LYS A 63 -3.33 -5.07 9.24
CA LYS A 63 -3.70 -5.70 7.98
C LYS A 63 -4.54 -6.95 8.21
N THR A 64 -5.52 -7.18 7.33
CA THR A 64 -6.23 -8.46 7.20
C THR A 64 -5.59 -9.26 6.07
N GLU A 65 -5.36 -10.56 6.30
CA GLU A 65 -4.73 -11.44 5.34
C GLU A 65 -5.73 -12.46 4.77
N TRP A 66 -5.79 -12.55 3.44
CA TRP A 66 -6.58 -13.56 2.72
C TRP A 66 -5.69 -14.46 1.89
N LYS A 67 -5.93 -15.78 1.96
CA LYS A 67 -5.34 -16.73 1.02
C LYS A 67 -6.12 -16.68 -0.29
N VAL A 68 -5.44 -16.29 -1.37
CA VAL A 68 -6.05 -16.13 -2.68
C VAL A 68 -5.26 -16.90 -3.74
N ARG A 69 -5.88 -17.15 -4.89
CA ARG A 69 -5.19 -17.76 -6.04
C ARG A 69 -5.28 -16.81 -7.22
N GLY A 70 -4.14 -16.43 -7.76
CA GLY A 70 -4.06 -15.62 -8.97
C GLY A 70 -3.87 -16.51 -10.19
N LYS A 71 -4.61 -16.23 -11.27
CA LYS A 71 -4.33 -16.82 -12.59
C LYS A 71 -3.77 -15.73 -13.49
N TRP A 72 -2.45 -15.60 -13.50
CA TRP A 72 -1.77 -14.57 -14.27
C TRP A 72 -1.40 -15.10 -15.66
N LYS A 73 -1.67 -14.29 -16.70
CA LYS A 73 -1.23 -14.59 -18.06
C LYS A 73 0.26 -14.28 -18.15
N ARG A 74 1.07 -15.29 -18.46
CA ARG A 74 2.50 -15.06 -18.72
C ARG A 74 2.71 -14.47 -20.12
N PRO A 75 3.80 -13.71 -20.33
CA PRO A 75 4.16 -13.21 -21.66
C PRO A 75 4.41 -14.32 -22.70
N ASP A 76 4.75 -15.54 -22.26
CA ASP A 76 5.13 -16.71 -23.07
C ASP A 76 3.99 -17.75 -23.23
N GLU A 77 2.74 -17.32 -23.15
CA GLU A 77 1.51 -18.09 -23.48
C GLU A 77 1.06 -19.16 -22.46
N GLY A 78 1.67 -19.21 -21.27
CA GLY A 78 1.20 -20.02 -20.13
C GLY A 78 0.27 -19.28 -19.14
N PHE A 79 -0.45 -20.04 -18.32
CA PHE A 79 -1.06 -19.54 -17.08
C PHE A 79 -0.43 -20.24 -15.89
N ASP A 80 -0.05 -19.49 -14.87
CA ASP A 80 0.29 -20.07 -13.57
C ASP A 80 -0.90 -19.90 -12.61
N ILE A 81 -1.16 -20.93 -11.81
CA ILE A 81 -2.06 -20.80 -10.65
C ILE A 81 -1.17 -20.51 -9.46
N GLU A 82 -0.90 -19.23 -9.26
CA GLU A 82 -0.01 -18.78 -8.21
C GLU A 82 -0.74 -18.70 -6.86
N GLN A 83 -0.11 -19.23 -5.82
CA GLN A 83 -0.55 -19.05 -4.46
C GLN A 83 -0.18 -17.63 -4.02
N ASN A 84 -1.20 -16.82 -3.83
CA ASN A 84 -1.05 -15.42 -3.47
C ASN A 84 -1.67 -15.16 -2.11
N VAL A 85 -1.28 -14.04 -1.55
CA VAL A 85 -1.88 -13.44 -0.38
C VAL A 85 -2.42 -12.08 -0.77
N GLN A 86 -3.63 -11.77 -0.34
CA GLN A 86 -4.16 -10.41 -0.38
C GLN A 86 -4.07 -9.82 1.03
N LEU A 87 -3.41 -8.67 1.12
CA LEU A 87 -3.32 -7.86 2.33
C LEU A 87 -4.27 -6.68 2.16
N ASP A 88 -5.23 -6.57 3.07
CA ASP A 88 -6.21 -5.49 3.10
C ASP A 88 -5.96 -4.59 4.31
N VAL A 89 -5.86 -3.29 4.07
CA VAL A 89 -5.59 -2.26 5.07
C VAL A 89 -6.57 -1.11 4.87
N GLU A 90 -7.40 -0.83 5.87
CA GLU A 90 -8.21 0.39 5.88
C GLU A 90 -7.35 1.58 6.32
N PHE A 91 -7.42 2.67 5.56
CA PHE A 91 -6.75 3.93 5.89
C PHE A 91 -7.67 5.11 5.58
N LYS A 92 -7.19 6.33 5.87
CA LYS A 92 -7.88 7.55 5.52
C LYS A 92 -7.13 8.32 4.46
N ASP A 93 -7.85 8.81 3.46
CA ASP A 93 -7.34 9.71 2.44
C ASP A 93 -7.93 11.11 2.59
N ALA A 94 -7.23 12.09 2.03
CA ALA A 94 -7.71 13.44 1.87
C ALA A 94 -8.66 13.52 0.66
N ALA A 95 -9.57 14.49 0.67
CA ALA A 95 -10.53 14.68 -0.43
C ALA A 95 -9.90 14.92 -1.82
N ASN A 96 -8.60 15.22 -1.87
CA ASN A 96 -7.80 15.37 -3.09
C ASN A 96 -6.88 14.15 -3.38
N GLU A 97 -7.14 13.00 -2.73
CA GLU A 97 -6.50 11.69 -2.93
C GLU A 97 -4.98 11.65 -2.68
N CYS A 98 -4.41 12.67 -2.02
CA CYS A 98 -2.96 12.79 -1.94
C CYS A 98 -2.29 11.79 -1.00
N VAL A 99 -3.00 11.23 -0.02
CA VAL A 99 -2.45 10.18 0.85
C VAL A 99 -2.41 8.86 0.07
N GLY A 100 -3.49 8.49 -0.61
CA GLY A 100 -3.56 7.27 -1.42
C GLY A 100 -2.54 7.27 -2.55
N LEU A 101 -2.41 8.39 -3.27
CA LEU A 101 -1.37 8.55 -4.30
C LEU A 101 0.04 8.32 -3.72
N ARG A 102 0.35 8.94 -2.58
CA ARG A 102 1.66 8.80 -1.93
C ARG A 102 1.92 7.35 -1.47
N VAL A 103 0.91 6.68 -0.92
CA VAL A 103 0.99 5.25 -0.55
C VAL A 103 1.34 4.39 -1.76
N ILE A 104 0.69 4.61 -2.91
CA ILE A 104 0.97 3.86 -4.14
C ILE A 104 2.40 4.11 -4.66
N GLU A 105 2.89 5.34 -4.59
CA GLU A 105 4.28 5.67 -4.97
C GLU A 105 5.32 4.99 -4.06
N LEU A 106 5.09 5.03 -2.75
CA LEU A 106 5.94 4.35 -1.76
C LEU A 106 5.95 2.83 -1.99
N LEU A 107 4.80 2.22 -2.27
CA LEU A 107 4.71 0.78 -2.59
C LEU A 107 5.46 0.41 -3.87
N LYS A 108 5.41 1.26 -4.90
CA LYS A 108 6.19 1.05 -6.14
C LYS A 108 7.69 1.08 -5.85
N ALA A 109 8.17 2.07 -5.11
CA ALA A 109 9.58 2.16 -4.73
C ALA A 109 10.01 0.99 -3.83
N TYR A 110 9.16 0.59 -2.88
CA TYR A 110 9.38 -0.58 -2.02
C TYR A 110 9.49 -1.87 -2.84
N ASN A 111 8.61 -2.05 -3.82
CA ASN A 111 8.65 -3.20 -4.71
C ASN A 111 9.99 -3.29 -5.45
N THR A 112 10.45 -2.18 -6.04
CA THR A 112 11.72 -2.12 -6.76
C THR A 112 12.92 -2.42 -5.86
N LYS A 113 12.90 -1.96 -4.60
CA LYS A 113 14.03 -2.09 -3.67
C LYS A 113 14.09 -3.42 -2.94
N VAL A 114 12.94 -4.03 -2.62
CA VAL A 114 12.86 -5.13 -1.64
C VAL A 114 12.11 -6.34 -2.19
N VAL A 115 10.89 -6.15 -2.70
CA VAL A 115 9.97 -7.26 -2.99
C VAL A 115 10.29 -7.94 -4.33
N GLY A 116 10.65 -7.16 -5.35
CA GLY A 116 11.03 -7.65 -6.66
C GLY A 116 9.90 -8.39 -7.39
N GLU A 117 8.64 -7.97 -7.27
CA GLU A 117 7.60 -8.42 -8.19
C GLU A 117 7.72 -7.70 -9.53
N ALA A 118 7.55 -8.44 -10.62
CA ALA A 118 7.47 -7.83 -11.95
C ALA A 118 6.27 -6.87 -12.05
N VAL A 119 5.16 -7.22 -11.39
CA VAL A 119 4.00 -6.37 -11.19
C VAL A 119 3.50 -6.60 -9.77
N LEU A 120 3.80 -5.67 -8.85
CA LEU A 120 3.12 -5.64 -7.56
C LEU A 120 1.73 -5.05 -7.77
N TYR A 121 0.69 -5.85 -7.60
CA TYR A 121 -0.67 -5.36 -7.70
C TYR A 121 -1.06 -4.70 -6.37
N ALA A 122 -1.24 -3.38 -6.39
CA ALA A 122 -1.79 -2.62 -5.29
C ALA A 122 -2.86 -1.66 -5.82
N ARG A 123 -3.95 -1.48 -5.07
CA ARG A 123 -5.01 -0.52 -5.38
C ARG A 123 -5.63 0.03 -4.10
N THR A 124 -6.20 1.23 -4.20
CA THR A 124 -7.11 1.79 -3.20
C THR A 124 -8.52 1.84 -3.78
N ILE A 125 -9.53 1.63 -2.94
CA ILE A 125 -10.94 1.80 -3.29
C ILE A 125 -11.70 2.49 -2.13
N PRO A 126 -12.64 3.39 -2.42
CA PRO A 126 -13.42 4.05 -1.39
C PRO A 126 -14.31 3.04 -0.66
N ILE A 127 -14.46 3.23 0.64
CA ILE A 127 -15.35 2.47 1.50
C ILE A 127 -16.58 3.32 1.80
N GLU A 128 -17.70 3.02 1.16
CA GLU A 128 -18.97 3.71 1.42
C GLU A 128 -19.54 3.31 2.79
N GLU A 129 -19.57 2.01 3.09
CA GLU A 129 -20.10 1.46 4.33
C GLU A 129 -19.21 0.31 4.82
N GLY A 130 -19.03 0.21 6.13
CA GLY A 130 -18.28 -0.88 6.74
C GLY A 130 -18.36 -0.83 8.26
N THR A 131 -18.24 -2.00 8.87
CA THR A 131 -18.08 -2.16 10.33
C THR A 131 -16.81 -2.94 10.60
N LEU A 132 -16.17 -2.61 11.72
CA LEU A 132 -15.17 -3.48 12.34
C LEU A 132 -15.85 -4.45 13.30
#